data_AF-A0A7S2L8D9-F1
#
_entry.id   AF-A0A7S2L8D9-F1
#
_cell.length_a   1.000
_cell.length_b   1.000
_cell.length_c   1.000
_cell.angle_alpha   90.00
_cell.angle_beta   90.00
_cell.angle_gamma   90.00
#
_symmetry.space_group_name_H-M   'P 1'
#
loop_
_entity.id
_entity.type
_entity.pdbx_description
1 polymer ?
#
loop_
_entity_poly.entity_id
_entity_poly.type
_entity_poly.pdbx_seq_one_letter_code
_entity_poly.pdbx_strand_id
1 'polypeptide(L)'
;RSFDQYLHENPDFLFITSAGNQGESGSKTITSPGQGKNVFAVGSSQSEGAGLSGMDTLSNFSSRGPTDDGRTKPDIVAPGESLQSAGANPSVVGECDETLLYKSGTSMAAPVV
;
A
#
# COMPACT_ATOMS: atom_id res chain seq x y z
N ARG A 1 -15.38 9.89 4.13
CA ARG A 1 -15.76 11.07 4.94
C ARG A 1 -15.55 10.82 6.44
N SER A 2 -15.91 9.64 6.99
CA SER A 2 -15.64 9.29 8.40
C SER A 2 -14.16 9.37 8.79
N PHE A 3 -13.26 8.81 7.97
CA PHE A 3 -11.82 8.85 8.25
C PHE A 3 -11.24 10.27 8.29
N ASP A 4 -11.53 11.09 7.27
CA ASP A 4 -11.04 12.47 7.24
C ASP A 4 -11.49 13.32 8.44
N GLN A 5 -12.75 13.14 8.87
CA GLN A 5 -13.28 13.83 10.04
C GLN A 5 -12.55 13.37 11.31
N TYR A 6 -12.40 12.06 11.51
CA TYR A 6 -11.71 11.51 12.66
C TYR A 6 -10.26 12.03 12.75
N LEU A 7 -9.53 12.06 11.64
CA LEU A 7 -8.16 12.54 11.59
C LEU A 7 -8.04 14.05 11.79
N HIS A 8 -9.06 14.81 11.42
CA HIS A 8 -9.11 16.23 11.71
C HIS A 8 -9.34 16.51 13.21
N GLU A 9 -10.20 15.70 13.85
CA GLU A 9 -10.53 15.81 15.27
C GLU A 9 -9.43 15.24 16.18
N ASN A 10 -8.58 14.35 15.67
CA ASN A 10 -7.49 13.69 16.40
C ASN A 10 -6.14 13.93 15.70
N PRO A 11 -5.53 15.13 15.86
CA PRO A 11 -4.32 15.51 15.12
C PRO A 11 -3.09 14.65 15.48
N ASP A 12 -3.09 13.98 16.63
CA ASP A 12 -2.00 13.12 17.09
C ASP A 12 -2.10 11.67 16.57
N PHE A 13 -3.08 11.38 15.69
CA PHE A 13 -3.28 10.05 15.12
C PHE A 13 -3.03 10.07 13.60
N LEU A 14 -2.04 9.29 13.15
CA LEU A 14 -1.75 9.08 11.74
C LEU A 14 -2.40 7.78 11.25
N PHE A 15 -3.23 7.88 10.21
CA PHE A 15 -3.84 6.71 9.58
C PHE A 15 -3.19 6.42 8.23
N ILE A 16 -2.47 5.30 8.17
CA ILE A 16 -1.79 4.81 6.98
C ILE A 16 -2.64 3.71 6.32
N THR A 17 -2.76 3.77 5.00
CA THR A 17 -3.48 2.77 4.20
C THR A 17 -2.74 2.48 2.90
N SER A 18 -3.06 1.36 2.26
CA SER A 18 -2.61 1.07 0.91
C SER A 18 -3.34 1.92 -0.13
N ALA A 19 -2.66 2.23 -1.24
CA ALA A 19 -3.25 2.96 -2.37
C ALA A 19 -4.24 2.10 -3.17
N GLY A 20 -4.03 0.78 -3.20
CA GLY A 20 -4.78 -0.18 -4.02
C GLY A 20 -3.91 -0.85 -5.08
N ASN A 21 -4.41 -1.97 -5.61
CA ASN A 21 -3.69 -2.81 -6.58
C ASN A 21 -4.34 -2.77 -7.98
N GLN A 22 -4.93 -1.63 -8.36
CA GLN A 22 -5.67 -1.49 -9.63
C GLN A 22 -4.92 -0.64 -10.67
N GLY A 23 -3.61 -0.46 -10.50
CA GLY A 23 -2.78 0.38 -11.37
C GLY A 23 -2.83 0.02 -12.85
N GLU A 24 -3.08 -1.25 -13.19
CA GLU A 24 -3.19 -1.73 -14.57
C GLU A 24 -4.42 -1.16 -15.30
N SER A 25 -5.42 -0.68 -14.56
CA SER A 25 -6.57 0.03 -15.12
C SER A 25 -6.24 1.50 -15.50
N GLY A 26 -5.00 1.93 -15.31
CA GLY A 26 -4.50 3.25 -15.68
C GLY A 26 -4.51 4.26 -14.52
N SER A 27 -4.92 5.49 -14.83
CA SER A 27 -5.01 6.58 -13.84
C SER A 27 -6.33 6.54 -13.08
N LYS A 28 -6.40 7.24 -11.94
CA LYS A 28 -7.60 7.29 -11.08
C LYS A 28 -8.02 5.96 -10.50
N THR A 29 -7.04 5.20 -10.02
CA THR A 29 -7.23 3.85 -9.50
C THR A 29 -7.03 3.77 -7.99
N ILE A 30 -6.87 4.92 -7.31
CA ILE A 30 -6.74 5.00 -5.85
C ILE A 30 -8.04 4.55 -5.20
N THR A 31 -7.94 3.57 -4.31
CA THR A 31 -9.09 2.96 -3.65
C THR A 31 -9.46 3.67 -2.35
N SER A 32 -10.73 3.58 -1.95
CA SER A 32 -11.15 4.02 -0.61
C SER A 32 -10.57 3.06 0.45
N PRO A 33 -10.04 3.55 1.58
CA PRO A 33 -10.11 4.94 2.09
C PRO A 33 -8.95 5.85 1.66
N GLY A 34 -7.97 5.36 0.88
CA GLY A 34 -6.77 6.11 0.48
C GLY A 34 -7.02 7.38 -0.34
N GLN A 35 -8.24 7.56 -0.85
CA GLN A 35 -8.67 8.82 -1.47
C GLN A 35 -8.88 9.96 -0.46
N GLY A 36 -8.94 9.71 0.85
CA GLY A 36 -9.13 10.74 1.87
C GLY A 36 -8.08 11.86 1.79
N LYS A 37 -8.44 13.06 2.25
CA LYS A 37 -7.53 14.21 2.29
C LYS A 37 -6.51 14.10 3.42
N ASN A 38 -6.95 13.61 4.57
CA ASN A 38 -6.11 13.48 5.78
C ASN A 38 -5.57 12.04 5.94
N VAL A 39 -6.03 11.11 5.10
CA VAL A 39 -5.57 9.72 5.08
C VAL A 39 -4.22 9.64 4.36
N PHE A 40 -3.26 8.90 4.91
CA PHE A 40 -1.95 8.70 4.31
C PHE A 40 -1.93 7.39 3.51
N ALA A 41 -1.88 7.48 2.19
CA ALA A 41 -1.95 6.36 1.26
C ALA A 41 -0.57 6.04 0.67
N VAL A 42 -0.21 4.76 0.66
CA VAL A 42 1.10 4.27 0.23
C VAL A 42 0.99 3.44 -1.04
N GLY A 43 1.73 3.82 -2.08
CA GLY A 43 1.92 3.04 -3.31
C GLY A 43 3.06 2.02 -3.20
N SER A 44 3.16 1.12 -4.17
CA SER A 44 4.15 0.04 -4.19
C SER A 44 5.20 0.27 -5.26
N SER A 45 6.47 0.25 -4.88
CA SER A 45 7.59 0.04 -5.79
C SER A 45 8.08 -1.41 -5.72
N GLN A 46 8.88 -1.79 -6.71
CA GLN A 46 9.63 -3.03 -6.70
C GLN A 46 10.63 -3.05 -5.55
N SER A 47 10.87 -4.21 -4.95
CA SER A 47 11.98 -4.36 -4.01
C SER A 47 13.31 -4.55 -4.76
N GLU A 48 14.43 -4.28 -4.10
CA GLU A 48 15.71 -4.80 -4.56
C GLU A 48 15.76 -6.32 -4.35
N GLY A 49 16.31 -7.05 -5.32
CA GLY A 49 16.32 -8.51 -5.31
C GLY A 49 15.13 -9.13 -6.06
N ALA A 50 15.05 -10.46 -6.06
CA ALA A 50 14.03 -11.25 -6.78
C ALA A 50 13.95 -11.04 -8.31
N GLY A 51 15.01 -10.52 -8.95
CA GLY A 51 15.06 -10.31 -10.40
C GLY A 51 14.29 -9.08 -10.91
N LEU A 52 13.93 -8.17 -10.01
CA LEU A 52 13.21 -6.94 -10.31
C LEU A 52 14.14 -5.78 -10.69
N SER A 53 13.56 -4.72 -11.27
CA SER A 53 14.25 -3.52 -11.74
C SER A 53 14.65 -2.56 -10.61
N GLY A 54 14.41 -2.92 -9.35
CA GLY A 54 14.82 -2.17 -8.16
C GLY A 54 13.81 -1.10 -7.69
N MET A 55 14.13 -0.45 -6.58
CA MET A 55 13.22 0.42 -5.83
C MET A 55 12.75 1.68 -6.57
N ASP A 56 13.43 2.07 -7.64
CA ASP A 56 13.06 3.20 -8.48
C ASP A 56 11.92 2.87 -9.47
N THR A 57 11.51 1.60 -9.55
CA THR A 57 10.45 1.15 -10.45
C THR A 57 9.14 0.99 -9.68
N LEU A 58 8.11 1.74 -10.09
CA LEU A 58 6.76 1.57 -9.56
C LEU A 58 6.18 0.21 -9.99
N SER A 59 5.62 -0.55 -9.05
CA SER A 59 4.94 -1.81 -9.35
C SER A 59 3.78 -1.61 -10.32
N ASN A 60 3.62 -2.49 -11.31
CA ASN A 60 2.62 -2.30 -12.37
C ASN A 60 1.19 -2.19 -11.80
N PHE A 61 0.89 -3.02 -10.80
CA PHE A 61 -0.38 -3.07 -10.10
C PHE A 61 -0.61 -1.87 -9.16
N SER A 62 0.42 -1.09 -8.79
CA SER A 62 0.25 -0.01 -7.81
C SER A 62 -0.74 1.01 -8.35
N SER A 63 -1.84 1.22 -7.62
CA SER A 63 -2.84 2.22 -7.98
C SER A 63 -2.22 3.61 -8.12
N ARG A 64 -2.71 4.37 -9.10
CA ARG A 64 -2.17 5.65 -9.53
C ARG A 64 -3.23 6.72 -9.41
N GLY A 65 -2.81 7.91 -8.99
CA GLY A 65 -3.64 9.10 -9.01
C GLY A 65 -3.96 9.59 -10.43
N PRO A 66 -4.59 10.77 -10.52
CA PRO A 66 -5.11 11.56 -9.40
C PRO A 66 -6.32 10.86 -8.74
N THR A 67 -6.84 11.39 -7.64
CA THR A 67 -8.19 11.02 -7.16
C THR A 67 -9.26 11.51 -8.15
N ASP A 68 -10.52 11.11 -7.93
CA ASP A 68 -11.64 11.54 -8.79
C ASP A 68 -11.79 13.07 -8.87
N ASP A 69 -11.48 13.76 -7.77
CA ASP A 69 -11.48 15.23 -7.65
C ASP A 69 -10.13 15.89 -8.01
N GLY A 70 -9.17 15.13 -8.55
CA GLY A 70 -7.93 15.68 -9.11
C GLY A 70 -6.77 15.86 -8.13
N ARG A 71 -6.89 15.40 -6.88
CA ARG A 71 -5.78 15.49 -5.91
C ARG A 71 -4.70 14.46 -6.21
N THR A 72 -3.46 14.79 -5.84
CA THR A 72 -2.34 13.86 -5.90
C THR A 72 -2.47 12.78 -4.82
N LYS A 73 -2.46 11.52 -5.26
CA LYS A 73 -2.35 10.30 -4.46
C LYS A 73 -1.63 9.23 -5.30
N PRO A 74 -0.92 8.25 -4.71
CA PRO A 74 -0.61 8.10 -3.28
C PRO A 74 0.28 9.24 -2.74
N ASP A 75 0.41 9.35 -1.42
CA ASP A 75 1.26 10.38 -0.80
C ASP A 75 2.74 10.05 -0.96
N ILE A 76 3.08 8.77 -0.75
CA ILE A 76 4.43 8.24 -1.00
C ILE A 76 4.36 6.84 -1.62
N VAL A 77 5.51 6.34 -2.04
CA VAL A 77 5.71 4.99 -2.54
C VAL A 77 6.80 4.34 -1.70
N ALA A 78 6.60 3.08 -1.32
CA ALA A 78 7.58 2.26 -0.62
C ALA A 78 7.68 0.88 -1.31
N PRO A 79 8.75 0.10 -1.08
CA PRO A 79 8.85 -1.26 -1.61
C PRO A 79 7.63 -2.08 -1.19
N GLY A 80 7.01 -2.78 -2.13
CA GLY A 80 5.81 -3.58 -1.88
C GLY A 80 5.66 -4.79 -2.78
N GLU A 81 6.52 -4.96 -3.78
CA GLU A 81 6.52 -6.12 -4.67
C GLU A 81 7.69 -7.03 -4.38
N SER A 82 7.40 -8.32 -4.22
CA SER A 82 8.36 -9.35 -3.80
C SER A 82 9.04 -9.05 -2.47
N LEU A 83 8.26 -8.57 -1.50
CA LEU A 83 8.73 -8.41 -0.12
C LEU A 83 8.59 -9.69 0.68
N GLN A 84 9.66 -10.04 1.38
CA GLN A 84 9.70 -11.17 2.31
C GLN A 84 9.24 -10.73 3.70
N SER A 85 8.27 -11.46 4.28
CA SER A 85 7.81 -11.22 5.66
C SER A 85 7.31 -12.51 6.30
N ALA A 86 6.85 -12.44 7.55
CA ALA A 86 6.31 -13.58 8.28
C ALA A 86 5.08 -14.17 7.57
N GLY A 87 5.07 -15.49 7.40
CA GLY A 87 3.91 -16.24 6.93
C GLY A 87 2.99 -16.63 8.08
N ALA A 88 1.68 -16.63 7.86
CA ALA A 88 0.74 -17.28 8.75
C ALA A 88 0.58 -18.76 8.35
N ASN A 89 0.49 -19.66 9.33
CA ASN A 89 0.22 -21.07 9.07
C ASN A 89 -1.25 -21.22 8.63
N PRO A 90 -1.52 -21.66 7.38
CA PRO A 90 -2.89 -21.77 6.89
C PRO A 90 -3.69 -22.90 7.56
N SER A 91 -3.01 -23.85 8.21
CA SER A 91 -3.64 -24.98 8.88
C SER A 91 -4.02 -24.70 10.33
N VAL A 92 -3.45 -23.67 10.97
CA VAL A 92 -3.68 -23.37 12.39
C VAL A 92 -3.88 -21.87 12.60
N VAL A 93 -5.06 -21.48 13.09
CA VAL A 93 -5.40 -20.07 13.35
C VAL A 93 -4.51 -19.49 14.45
N GLY A 94 -3.88 -18.35 14.17
CA GLY A 94 -3.05 -17.62 15.13
C GLY A 94 -1.59 -18.06 15.18
N GLU A 95 -1.21 -19.09 14.41
CA GLU A 95 0.17 -19.57 14.36
C GLU A 95 0.93 -19.06 13.13
N CYS A 96 2.23 -18.88 13.29
CA CYS A 96 3.14 -18.53 12.20
C CYS A 96 3.57 -19.77 11.42
N ASP A 97 3.88 -19.58 10.14
CA ASP A 97 4.68 -20.53 9.36
C ASP A 97 6.13 -20.50 9.89
N GLU A 98 6.85 -21.63 9.79
CA GLU A 98 8.28 -21.69 10.14
C GLU A 98 9.16 -20.96 9.13
N THR A 99 8.59 -20.58 7.99
CA THR A 99 9.31 -19.93 6.89
C THR A 99 8.80 -18.52 6.60
N LEU A 100 9.69 -17.68 6.07
CA LEU A 100 9.32 -16.37 5.53
C LEU A 100 8.73 -16.52 4.13
N LEU A 101 7.69 -15.75 3.83
CA LEU A 101 6.98 -15.78 2.56
C LEU A 101 7.15 -14.47 1.80
N TYR A 102 7.31 -14.60 0.48
CA TYR A 102 7.28 -13.46 -0.43
C TYR A 102 5.84 -13.13 -0.82
N LYS A 103 5.46 -11.85 -0.69
CA LYS A 103 4.18 -11.33 -1.16
C LYS A 103 4.37 -10.00 -1.88
N SER A 104 3.39 -9.66 -2.72
CA SER A 104 3.37 -8.43 -3.49
C SER A 104 2.05 -7.70 -3.30
N GLY A 105 2.11 -6.39 -3.12
CA GLY A 105 0.94 -5.53 -3.03
C GLY A 105 1.26 -4.19 -2.37
N THR A 106 0.42 -3.19 -2.64
CA THR A 106 0.42 -1.96 -1.84
C THR A 106 0.10 -2.22 -0.37
N SER A 107 -0.54 -3.35 -0.07
CA SER A 107 -0.71 -3.89 1.29
C SER A 107 0.60 -4.27 1.98
N MET A 108 1.67 -4.54 1.23
CA MET A 108 3.00 -4.84 1.75
C MET A 108 3.82 -3.55 1.86
N ALA A 109 3.58 -2.57 0.98
CA ALA A 109 4.21 -1.25 1.07
C ALA A 109 3.70 -0.42 2.25
N ALA A 110 2.40 -0.46 2.55
CA ALA A 110 1.81 0.31 3.65
C ALA A 110 2.47 0.05 5.02
N PRO A 111 2.72 -1.20 5.48
CA PRO A 111 3.39 -1.46 6.76
C PRO A 111 4.91 -1.28 6.75
N VAL A 112 5.53 -0.98 5.60
CA VAL A 112 6.96 -0.59 5.54
C VAL A 112 7.15 0.85 6.02
N VAL A 113 6.09 1.66 5.94
CA VAL A 113 6.03 3.06 6.38
C VAL A 113 5.56 3.11 7.82
#